data_AF-A0A382MWK5-F1
#
_entry.id   AF-A0A382MWK5-F1
#
_cell.length_a   1.000
_cell.length_b   1.000
_cell.length_c   1.000
_cell.angle_alpha   90.00
_cell.angle_beta   90.00
_cell.angle_gamma   90.00
#
_symmetry.space_group_name_H-M   'P 1'
#
loop_
_entity.id
_entity.type
_entity.pdbx_description
1 polymer ?
#
loop_
_entity_poly.entity_id
_entity_poly.type
_entity_poly.pdbx_seq_one_letter_code
_entity_poly.pdbx_strand_id
1 'polypeptide(L)'
;MWKIFSDWKFSPWLFAIVLLACFAVSAGIRFEQFEVWGKTPVVYFVGERPMMTTLDAPIWLRIAREYNEETYGEKKLRNYPHKLSPKTLAESQIPQKFTDSPTSLLSKEKPEKKYHEIPLLSYIIAHLATFFNQNYYLTGTMLIPVLASLFILPLGIYFFLIGIPISGVLGGLIGTFSSGYYM
;
A
#
# COMPACT_ATOMS: atom_id res chain seq x y z
N MET A 1 15.58 -31.74 -12.38
CA MET A 1 14.87 -30.90 -11.38
C MET A 1 14.43 -31.66 -10.14
N TRP A 2 14.04 -32.94 -10.22
CA TRP A 2 13.59 -33.74 -9.06
C TRP A 2 14.68 -34.10 -8.03
N LYS A 3 15.97 -34.15 -8.43
CA LYS A 3 17.08 -34.50 -7.54
C LYS A 3 17.39 -33.44 -6.45
N ILE A 4 16.92 -32.20 -6.58
CA ILE A 4 17.15 -31.15 -5.57
C ILE A 4 16.28 -31.36 -4.32
N PHE A 5 15.11 -31.99 -4.47
CA PHE A 5 14.13 -32.16 -3.39
C PHE A 5 14.31 -33.44 -2.58
N SER A 6 15.12 -34.39 -3.05
CA SER A 6 15.19 -35.74 -2.48
C SER A 6 16.12 -35.87 -1.26
N ASP A 7 17.05 -34.93 -1.07
CA ASP A 7 18.09 -35.01 -0.03
C ASP A 7 17.87 -34.00 1.11
N TRP A 8 16.63 -33.58 1.36
CA TRP A 8 16.33 -32.69 2.47
C TRP A 8 16.45 -33.42 3.80
N LYS A 9 17.44 -33.02 4.60
CA LYS A 9 17.63 -33.46 5.99
C LYS A 9 16.48 -33.09 6.92
N PHE A 10 15.60 -32.17 6.50
CA PHE A 10 14.52 -31.58 7.30
C PHE A 10 13.16 -31.83 6.66
N SER A 11 12.12 -32.02 7.48
CA SER A 11 10.75 -32.16 7.01
C SER A 11 10.22 -30.81 6.48
N PRO A 12 9.90 -30.69 5.18
CA PRO A 12 9.44 -29.43 4.59
C PRO A 12 8.08 -28.99 5.14
N TRP A 13 7.21 -29.94 5.47
CA TRP A 13 5.90 -29.65 6.05
C TRP A 13 6.01 -29.05 7.45
N LEU A 14 6.87 -29.63 8.29
CA LEU A 14 7.13 -29.10 9.62
C LEU A 14 7.73 -27.70 9.53
N PHE A 15 8.67 -27.49 8.60
CA PHE A 15 9.25 -26.17 8.36
C PHE A 15 8.21 -25.15 7.93
N ALA A 16 7.33 -25.49 6.98
CA ALA A 16 6.27 -24.61 6.52
C ALA A 16 5.30 -24.21 7.65
N ILE A 17 4.95 -25.16 8.53
CA ILE A 17 4.09 -24.89 9.70
C ILE A 17 4.78 -23.91 10.66
N VAL A 18 6.05 -24.16 11.00
CA VAL A 18 6.82 -23.26 11.87
C VAL A 18 6.94 -21.87 11.26
N LEU A 19 7.22 -21.78 9.96
CA LEU A 19 7.37 -20.52 9.26
C LEU A 19 6.05 -19.72 9.23
N LEU A 20 4.92 -20.40 8.98
CA LEU A 20 3.60 -19.78 9.01
C LEU A 20 3.22 -19.33 10.43
N ALA A 21 3.58 -20.10 11.46
CA ALA A 21 3.37 -19.71 12.85
C ALA A 21 4.18 -18.44 13.19
N CYS A 22 5.45 -18.36 12.79
CA CYS A 22 6.27 -17.15 12.97
C CYS A 22 5.66 -15.94 12.25
N PHE A 23 5.17 -16.12 11.01
CA PHE A 23 4.45 -15.08 10.29
C PHE A 23 3.19 -14.60 11.05
N ALA A 24 2.38 -15.54 11.55
CA ALA A 24 1.15 -15.23 12.27
C ALA A 24 1.42 -14.47 13.58
N VAL A 25 2.42 -14.90 14.36
CA VAL A 25 2.85 -14.20 15.59
C VAL A 25 3.34 -12.79 15.28
N SER A 26 4.17 -12.65 14.24
CA SER A 26 4.68 -11.35 13.78
C SER A 26 3.57 -10.39 13.36
N ALA A 27 2.55 -10.89 12.65
CA ALA A 27 1.41 -10.10 12.21
C ALA A 27 0.48 -9.74 13.38
N GLY A 28 0.23 -10.69 14.28
CA GLY A 28 -0.60 -10.51 15.46
C GLY A 28 -0.07 -9.43 16.40
N ILE A 29 1.23 -9.47 16.72
CA ILE A 29 1.86 -8.46 17.58
C ILE A 29 1.74 -7.04 16.98
N ARG A 30 1.89 -6.89 15.66
CA ARG A 30 1.68 -5.61 14.98
C ARG A 30 0.21 -5.18 14.95
N PHE A 31 -0.71 -6.13 14.94
CA PHE A 31 -2.14 -5.86 14.97
C PHE A 31 -2.59 -5.36 16.35
N GLU A 32 -1.98 -5.83 17.44
CA GLU A 32 -2.25 -5.34 18.80
C GLU A 32 -2.05 -3.82 18.91
N GLN A 33 -1.07 -3.25 18.19
CA GLN A 33 -0.89 -1.80 18.12
C GLN A 33 -2.14 -1.08 17.60
N PHE A 34 -2.82 -1.65 16.60
CA PHE A 34 -4.06 -1.08 16.09
C PHE A 34 -5.21 -1.20 17.11
N GLU A 35 -5.27 -2.30 17.87
CA GLU A 35 -6.26 -2.45 18.94
C GLU A 35 -6.08 -1.38 20.04
N VAL A 36 -4.82 -1.04 20.37
CA VAL A 36 -4.52 0.05 21.31
C VAL A 36 -5.06 1.38 20.79
N TRP A 37 -4.94 1.66 19.49
CA TRP A 37 -5.52 2.88 18.91
C TRP A 37 -7.03 2.90 19.00
N GLY A 38 -7.68 1.74 18.83
CA GLY A 38 -9.13 1.60 19.00
C GLY A 38 -9.61 1.92 20.41
N LYS A 39 -8.77 1.76 21.44
CA LYS A 39 -9.09 2.13 22.83
C LYS A 39 -9.02 3.64 23.09
N THR A 40 -8.29 4.39 22.27
CA THR A 40 -8.10 5.86 22.40
C THR A 40 -8.42 6.58 21.08
N PRO A 41 -9.66 6.48 20.57
CA PRO A 41 -10.00 6.94 19.23
C PRO A 41 -9.85 8.45 19.04
N VAL A 42 -10.05 9.25 20.10
CA VAL A 42 -9.90 10.72 20.06
C VAL A 42 -8.51 11.15 19.60
N VAL A 43 -7.48 10.35 19.88
CA VAL A 43 -6.09 10.67 19.57
C VAL A 43 -5.66 10.10 18.22
N TYR A 44 -6.21 8.97 17.79
CA TYR A 44 -5.71 8.22 16.63
C TYR A 44 -6.67 8.20 15.43
N PHE A 45 -7.92 8.63 15.60
CA PHE A 45 -8.94 8.57 14.56
C PHE A 45 -9.55 9.95 14.27
N VAL A 46 -9.86 10.17 13.00
CA VAL A 46 -10.69 11.30 12.54
C VAL A 46 -11.95 10.71 11.94
N GLY A 47 -13.01 10.65 12.75
CA GLY A 47 -14.20 9.86 12.43
C GLY A 47 -13.83 8.38 12.29
N GLU A 48 -14.23 7.75 11.18
CA GLU A 48 -13.97 6.32 10.89
C GLU A 48 -12.57 6.03 10.30
N ARG A 49 -11.68 7.04 10.25
CA ARG A 49 -10.40 6.93 9.56
C ARG A 49 -9.24 6.94 10.57
N PRO A 50 -8.40 5.89 10.60
CA PRO A 50 -7.17 5.95 11.37
C PRO A 50 -6.25 7.00 10.77
N MET A 51 -5.56 7.74 11.62
CA MET A 51 -4.49 8.62 11.20
C MET A 51 -3.26 7.81 10.79
N MET A 52 -2.51 8.31 9.80
CA MET A 52 -1.29 7.67 9.35
C MET A 52 -0.12 8.09 10.24
N THR A 53 0.81 7.16 10.48
CA THR A 53 2.02 7.39 11.27
C THR A 53 3.12 8.13 10.50
N THR A 54 3.02 8.19 9.17
CA THR A 54 3.99 8.85 8.29
C THR A 54 3.31 9.87 7.36
N LEU A 55 4.03 10.96 7.06
CA LEU A 55 3.54 12.04 6.20
C LEU A 55 3.39 11.63 4.73
N ASP A 56 4.08 10.57 4.31
CA ASP A 56 4.06 10.08 2.92
C ASP A 56 2.84 9.20 2.63
N ALA A 57 2.29 8.52 3.65
CA ALA A 57 1.18 7.58 3.49
C ALA A 57 -0.04 8.16 2.74
N PRO A 58 -0.51 9.40 3.02
CA PRO A 58 -1.63 10.00 2.29
C PRO A 58 -1.43 10.11 0.78
N ILE A 59 -0.19 10.20 0.28
CA ILE A 59 0.09 10.25 -1.15
C ILE A 59 -0.33 8.93 -1.81
N TRP A 60 0.08 7.80 -1.23
CA TRP A 60 -0.24 6.47 -1.76
C TRP A 60 -1.73 6.15 -1.67
N LEU A 61 -2.35 6.52 -0.55
CA LEU A 61 -3.79 6.35 -0.33
C LEU A 61 -4.64 7.19 -1.29
N ARG A 62 -4.21 8.43 -1.57
CA ARG A 62 -4.89 9.28 -2.56
C ARG A 62 -4.82 8.65 -3.95
N ILE A 63 -3.66 8.15 -4.36
CA ILE A 63 -3.51 7.51 -5.68
C ILE A 63 -4.40 6.26 -5.77
N ALA A 64 -4.47 5.46 -4.70
CA ALA A 64 -5.35 4.29 -4.65
C ALA A 64 -6.83 4.67 -4.82
N ARG A 65 -7.26 5.76 -4.18
CA ARG A 65 -8.62 6.29 -4.35
C ARG A 65 -8.87 6.80 -5.76
N GLU A 66 -7.99 7.66 -6.26
CA GLU A 66 -8.12 8.25 -7.60
C GLU A 66 -8.12 7.17 -8.70
N TYR A 67 -7.45 6.04 -8.45
CA TYR A 67 -7.52 4.88 -9.34
C TYR A 67 -8.91 4.27 -9.40
N ASN A 68 -9.54 3.99 -8.24
CA ASN A 68 -10.89 3.44 -8.17
C ASN A 68 -11.96 4.44 -8.65
N GLU A 69 -11.75 5.73 -8.43
CA GLU A 69 -12.64 6.82 -8.89
C GLU A 69 -12.45 7.15 -10.38
N GLU A 70 -11.48 6.52 -11.06
CA GLU A 70 -11.06 6.85 -12.43
C GLU A 70 -10.61 8.31 -12.65
N THR A 71 -10.25 9.05 -11.60
CA THR A 71 -9.82 10.47 -11.66
C THR A 71 -8.30 10.65 -11.55
N TYR A 72 -7.52 9.58 -11.68
CA TYR A 72 -6.06 9.63 -11.54
C TYR A 72 -5.43 10.58 -12.56
N GLY A 73 -4.59 11.50 -12.07
CA GLY A 73 -3.87 12.47 -12.90
C GLY A 73 -4.66 13.74 -13.25
N GLU A 74 -5.96 13.80 -12.95
CA GLU A 74 -6.79 14.98 -13.25
C GLU A 74 -6.49 16.17 -12.32
N LYS A 75 -6.12 15.89 -11.06
CA LYS A 75 -5.87 16.94 -10.04
C LYS A 75 -4.51 17.61 -10.24
N LYS A 76 -4.56 18.87 -10.69
CA LYS A 76 -3.36 19.70 -10.95
C LYS A 76 -2.80 20.44 -9.72
N LEU A 77 -3.49 20.39 -8.58
CA LEU A 77 -3.14 21.18 -7.38
C LEU A 77 -1.83 20.73 -6.69
N ARG A 78 -1.42 19.46 -6.84
CA ARG A 78 -0.25 18.90 -6.12
C ARG A 78 1.06 19.64 -6.44
N ASN A 79 1.19 20.14 -7.66
CA ASN A 79 2.37 20.87 -8.11
C ASN A 79 1.93 22.25 -8.64
N TYR A 80 0.97 22.89 -7.95
CA TYR A 80 0.62 24.27 -8.29
C TYR A 80 1.82 25.19 -8.03
N PRO A 81 2.12 26.16 -8.92
CA PRO A 81 1.43 26.46 -10.19
C PRO A 81 1.98 25.68 -11.40
N HIS A 82 3.10 24.95 -11.23
CA HIS A 82 3.88 24.32 -12.32
C HIS A 82 3.09 23.39 -13.25
N LYS A 83 2.04 22.72 -12.76
CA LYS A 83 1.17 21.84 -13.57
C LYS A 83 0.02 22.56 -14.30
N LEU A 84 -0.23 23.85 -14.05
CA LEU A 84 -1.19 24.63 -14.82
C LEU A 84 -0.46 25.21 -16.04
N SER A 85 -1.02 25.02 -17.24
CA SER A 85 -0.57 25.83 -18.37
C SER A 85 -1.03 27.28 -18.13
N PRO A 86 -0.25 28.29 -18.54
CA PRO A 86 -0.63 29.69 -18.40
C PRO A 86 -2.02 29.99 -18.99
N LYS A 87 -2.37 29.29 -20.09
CA LYS A 87 -3.69 29.36 -20.74
C LYS A 87 -4.81 28.87 -19.85
N THR A 88 -4.66 27.72 -19.19
CA THR A 88 -5.69 27.21 -18.26
C THR A 88 -5.90 28.07 -17.02
N LEU A 89 -4.85 28.74 -16.55
CA LEU A 89 -4.94 29.66 -15.41
C LEU A 89 -5.71 30.93 -15.81
N ALA A 90 -5.37 31.50 -16.98
CA ALA A 90 -6.06 32.64 -17.57
C ALA A 90 -7.55 32.34 -17.86
N GLU A 91 -7.88 31.18 -18.41
CA GLU A 91 -9.26 30.75 -18.67
C GLU A 91 -10.10 30.61 -17.38
N SER A 92 -9.51 30.15 -16.26
CA SER A 92 -10.23 30.05 -14.98
C SER A 92 -10.50 31.41 -14.32
N GLN A 93 -9.73 32.44 -14.69
CA GLN A 93 -9.82 33.79 -14.14
C GLN A 93 -10.79 34.69 -14.90
N ILE A 94 -11.17 34.33 -16.14
CA ILE A 94 -12.09 35.11 -16.95
C ILE A 94 -13.53 34.71 -16.59
N PRO A 95 -14.38 35.65 -16.11
CA PRO A 95 -15.79 35.37 -15.88
C PRO A 95 -16.47 34.97 -17.19
N GLN A 96 -17.35 33.96 -17.15
CA GLN A 96 -18.07 33.41 -18.32
C GLN A 96 -18.75 34.47 -19.20
N LYS A 97 -19.11 35.62 -18.62
CA LYS A 97 -19.72 36.76 -19.31
C LYS A 97 -18.82 37.39 -20.38
N PHE A 98 -17.51 37.16 -20.34
CA PHE A 98 -16.51 37.75 -21.24
C PHE A 98 -15.87 36.71 -22.18
N THR A 99 -16.43 35.50 -22.27
CA THR A 99 -15.92 34.46 -23.18
C THR A 99 -16.73 34.47 -24.48
N ASP A 100 -16.13 34.92 -25.57
CA ASP A 100 -16.71 34.80 -26.91
C ASP A 100 -16.74 33.32 -27.30
N SER A 101 -17.93 32.74 -27.50
CA SER A 101 -18.09 31.31 -27.81
C SER A 101 -17.47 30.95 -29.16
N PRO A 102 -16.46 30.05 -29.22
CA PRO A 102 -16.26 29.23 -30.37
C PRO A 102 -16.97 27.89 -30.13
N THR A 103 -17.90 27.55 -31.02
CA THR A 103 -18.36 26.19 -31.22
C THR A 103 -17.15 25.33 -31.61
N SER A 104 -16.41 24.84 -30.61
CA SER A 104 -15.49 23.72 -30.78
C SER A 104 -15.93 22.67 -29.77
N LEU A 105 -16.60 21.66 -30.32
CA LEU A 105 -16.76 20.34 -29.74
C LEU A 105 -15.36 19.75 -29.55
N LEU A 106 -14.60 20.28 -28.58
CA LEU A 106 -13.40 19.61 -28.10
C LEU A 106 -13.92 18.45 -27.28
N SER A 107 -14.14 17.33 -27.97
CA SER A 107 -14.21 16.01 -27.37
C SER A 107 -13.17 15.98 -26.25
N LYS A 108 -13.65 15.99 -25.00
CA LYS A 108 -12.85 15.59 -23.84
C LYS A 108 -12.46 14.15 -24.15
N GLU A 109 -11.37 13.95 -24.89
CA GLU A 109 -10.72 12.67 -24.96
C GLU A 109 -10.43 12.30 -23.52
N LYS A 110 -11.16 11.29 -23.04
CA LYS A 110 -10.97 10.74 -21.70
C LYS A 110 -9.48 10.41 -21.64
N PRO A 111 -8.70 11.02 -20.72
CA PRO A 111 -7.26 10.83 -20.71
C PRO A 111 -6.99 9.34 -20.74
N GLU A 112 -6.24 8.90 -21.75
CA GLU A 112 -5.92 7.50 -21.96
C GLU A 112 -5.43 6.92 -20.64
N LYS A 113 -6.06 5.84 -20.18
CA LYS A 113 -5.85 5.30 -18.84
C LYS A 113 -4.41 4.81 -18.72
N LYS A 114 -3.54 5.64 -18.15
CA LYS A 114 -2.13 5.30 -17.93
C LYS A 114 -1.96 4.39 -16.73
N TYR A 115 -2.37 3.14 -16.89
CA TYR A 115 -2.26 2.12 -15.85
C TYR A 115 -0.83 1.84 -15.40
N HIS A 116 0.16 2.05 -16.29
CA HIS A 116 1.59 1.86 -15.97
C HIS A 116 2.19 2.93 -15.05
N GLU A 117 1.47 4.02 -14.78
CA GLU A 117 1.92 5.10 -13.91
C GLU A 117 1.45 4.95 -12.45
N ILE A 118 0.77 3.85 -12.13
CA ILE A 118 0.21 3.62 -10.79
C ILE A 118 1.18 2.77 -9.97
N PRO A 119 1.63 3.26 -8.80
CA PRO A 119 2.47 2.47 -7.92
C PRO A 119 1.79 1.19 -7.45
N LEU A 120 2.56 0.10 -7.37
CA LEU A 120 2.07 -1.21 -6.96
C LEU A 120 1.36 -1.17 -5.59
N LEU A 121 1.91 -0.42 -4.63
CA LEU A 121 1.29 -0.25 -3.31
C LEU A 121 -0.12 0.34 -3.41
N SER A 122 -0.29 1.42 -4.19
CA SER A 122 -1.59 2.05 -4.41
C SER A 122 -2.56 1.13 -5.13
N TYR A 123 -2.05 0.35 -6.11
CA TYR A 123 -2.86 -0.65 -6.82
C TYR A 123 -3.38 -1.74 -5.87
N ILE A 124 -2.53 -2.30 -5.01
CA ILE A 124 -2.91 -3.31 -4.02
C ILE A 124 -3.95 -2.74 -3.04
N ILE A 125 -3.71 -1.53 -2.50
CA ILE A 125 -4.64 -0.87 -1.59
C ILE A 125 -6.00 -0.62 -2.26
N ALA A 126 -6.02 -0.20 -3.52
CA ALA A 126 -7.25 0.08 -4.23
C ALA A 126 -8.13 -1.17 -4.41
N HIS A 127 -7.50 -2.31 -4.74
CA HIS A 127 -8.21 -3.58 -4.85
C HIS A 127 -8.70 -4.07 -3.49
N LEU A 128 -7.86 -4.00 -2.46
CA LEU A 128 -8.22 -4.44 -1.11
C LEU A 128 -9.27 -3.53 -0.44
N ALA A 129 -9.31 -2.24 -0.79
CA ALA A 129 -10.25 -1.29 -0.20
C ALA A 129 -11.72 -1.64 -0.47
N THR A 130 -12.00 -2.41 -1.53
CA THR A 130 -13.34 -2.93 -1.81
C THR A 130 -13.89 -3.81 -0.70
N PHE A 131 -13.02 -4.53 0.03
CA PHE A 131 -13.40 -5.33 1.20
C PHE A 131 -13.68 -4.51 2.47
N PHE A 132 -13.21 -3.26 2.51
CA PHE A 132 -13.33 -2.37 3.68
C PHE A 132 -14.23 -1.16 3.42
N ASN A 133 -15.31 -1.34 2.65
CA ASN A 133 -16.27 -0.26 2.31
C ASN A 133 -15.59 0.98 1.70
N GLN A 134 -14.58 0.79 0.86
CA GLN A 134 -13.78 1.86 0.25
C GLN A 134 -13.05 2.76 1.29
N ASN A 135 -12.81 2.28 2.51
CA ASN A 135 -11.98 2.98 3.48
C ASN A 135 -10.49 2.73 3.20
N TYR A 136 -9.92 3.55 2.34
CA TYR A 136 -8.50 3.47 1.96
C TYR A 136 -7.55 3.61 3.16
N TYR A 137 -7.89 4.44 4.15
CA TYR A 137 -7.03 4.65 5.33
C TYR A 137 -6.98 3.41 6.20
N LEU A 138 -8.14 2.83 6.51
CA LEU A 138 -8.22 1.58 7.26
C LEU A 138 -7.51 0.44 6.52
N THR A 139 -7.76 0.30 5.22
CA THR A 139 -7.11 -0.72 4.38
C THR A 139 -5.59 -0.57 4.40
N GLY A 140 -5.08 0.67 4.26
CA GLY A 140 -3.66 0.96 4.32
C GLY A 140 -3.05 0.57 5.67
N THR A 141 -3.69 0.93 6.77
CA THR A 141 -3.22 0.57 8.12
C THR A 141 -3.20 -0.94 8.34
N MET A 142 -4.23 -1.66 7.90
CA MET A 142 -4.34 -3.13 8.04
C MET A 142 -3.36 -3.90 7.17
N LEU A 143 -2.96 -3.32 6.04
CA LEU A 143 -2.03 -3.93 5.10
C LEU A 143 -0.60 -3.95 5.65
N ILE A 144 -0.23 -2.99 6.51
CA ILE A 144 1.13 -2.87 7.07
C ILE A 144 1.54 -4.11 7.89
N PRO A 145 0.78 -4.56 8.91
CA PRO A 145 1.10 -5.78 9.67
C PRO A 145 1.34 -7.00 8.80
N VAL A 146 0.53 -7.18 7.76
CA VAL A 146 0.60 -8.32 6.84
C VAL A 146 1.85 -8.24 5.97
N LEU A 147 2.07 -7.12 5.28
CA LEU A 147 3.23 -6.95 4.39
C LEU A 147 4.56 -6.94 5.15
N ALA A 148 4.59 -6.33 6.34
CA ALA A 148 5.79 -6.31 7.17
C ALA A 148 6.13 -7.73 7.68
N SER A 149 5.13 -8.51 8.06
CA SER A 149 5.36 -9.88 8.52
C SER A 149 5.70 -10.84 7.38
N LEU A 150 5.23 -10.53 6.17
CA LEU A 150 5.49 -11.33 4.97
C LEU A 150 6.98 -11.51 4.69
N PHE A 151 7.84 -10.58 5.17
CA PHE A 151 9.30 -10.66 5.10
C PHE A 151 9.90 -11.98 5.60
N ILE A 152 9.28 -12.62 6.61
CA ILE A 152 9.76 -13.90 7.16
C ILE A 152 9.71 -15.02 6.12
N LEU A 153 8.68 -15.03 5.26
CA LEU A 153 8.47 -16.12 4.30
C LEU A 153 9.59 -16.25 3.26
N PRO A 154 9.93 -15.21 2.47
CA PRO A 154 10.98 -15.33 1.46
C PRO A 154 12.34 -15.62 2.09
N LEU A 155 12.64 -15.05 3.26
CA LEU A 155 13.90 -15.30 3.96
C LEU A 155 13.98 -16.77 4.44
N GLY A 156 12.92 -17.26 5.08
CA GLY A 156 12.84 -18.65 5.54
C GLY A 156 12.96 -19.63 4.38
N ILE A 157 12.19 -19.41 3.30
CA ILE A 157 12.23 -20.26 2.09
C ILE A 157 13.64 -20.25 1.49
N TYR A 158 14.30 -19.09 1.38
CA TYR A 158 15.65 -18.98 0.85
C TYR A 158 16.67 -19.83 1.63
N PHE A 159 16.69 -19.70 2.95
CA PHE A 159 17.60 -20.48 3.79
C PHE A 159 17.25 -21.97 3.85
N PHE A 160 15.97 -22.31 3.70
CA PHE A 160 15.54 -23.69 3.55
C PHE A 160 16.08 -24.32 2.26
N LEU A 161 16.05 -23.58 1.14
CA LEU A 161 16.63 -24.05 -0.14
C LEU A 161 18.15 -24.26 -0.09
N ILE A 162 18.87 -23.51 0.76
CA ILE A 162 20.32 -23.66 0.96
C ILE A 162 20.64 -24.76 2.01
N GLY A 163 19.62 -25.33 2.66
CA GLY A 163 19.77 -26.43 3.61
C GLY A 163 20.09 -26.00 5.05
N ILE A 164 19.92 -24.71 5.39
CA ILE A 164 20.15 -24.17 6.75
C ILE A 164 18.86 -23.49 7.26
N PRO A 165 17.75 -24.24 7.41
CA PRO A 165 16.43 -23.66 7.66
C PRO A 165 16.29 -22.93 9.00
N ILE A 166 16.99 -23.41 10.03
CA ILE A 166 16.97 -22.81 11.37
C ILE A 166 17.51 -21.37 11.34
N SER A 167 18.57 -21.12 10.56
CA SER A 167 19.13 -19.78 10.37
C SER A 167 18.12 -18.83 9.74
N GLY A 168 17.35 -19.32 8.75
CA GLY A 168 16.30 -18.53 8.10
C GLY A 168 15.18 -18.12 9.04
N VAL A 169 14.72 -19.03 9.90
CA VAL A 169 13.65 -18.74 10.87
C VAL A 169 14.13 -17.76 11.94
N LEU A 170 15.31 -18.01 12.52
CA LEU A 170 15.88 -17.11 13.54
C LEU A 170 16.21 -15.73 12.97
N GLY A 171 16.83 -15.68 11.78
CA GLY A 171 17.10 -14.43 11.08
C GLY A 171 15.82 -13.67 10.71
N GLY A 172 14.77 -14.38 10.31
CA GLY A 172 13.46 -13.80 10.02
C GLY A 172 12.83 -13.17 11.25
N LEU A 173 12.83 -13.88 12.39
CA LEU A 173 12.32 -13.36 13.66
C LEU A 173 13.11 -12.16 14.17
N ILE A 174 14.45 -12.23 14.16
CA ILE A 174 15.28 -11.09 14.58
C ILE A 174 15.04 -9.90 13.66
N GLY A 175 14.92 -10.12 12.35
CA GLY A 175 14.63 -9.06 11.39
C GLY A 175 13.28 -8.40 11.64
N THR A 176 12.21 -9.19 11.85
CA THR A 176 10.87 -8.63 12.06
C THR A 176 10.72 -7.89 13.38
N PHE A 177 11.42 -8.27 14.44
CA PHE A 177 11.36 -7.57 15.73
C PHE A 177 12.51 -6.58 15.94
N SER A 178 13.34 -6.36 14.91
CA SER A 178 14.38 -5.33 14.99
C SER A 178 13.76 -3.94 15.08
N SER A 179 14.32 -3.08 15.95
CA SER A 179 13.78 -1.72 16.17
C SER A 179 13.73 -0.87 14.90
N GLY A 180 14.61 -1.11 13.93
CA GLY A 180 14.61 -0.38 12.66
C GLY A 180 13.49 -0.80 11.70
N TYR A 181 12.91 -1.98 11.91
CA TYR A 181 11.86 -2.53 11.05
C TYR A 181 10.49 -2.55 11.72
N TYR A 182 10.45 -2.61 13.06
CA TYR A 182 9.24 -2.70 13.87
C TYR A 182 8.59 -1.32 14.16
N MET A 183 9.00 -0.25 13.47
CA MET A 183 8.46 1.11 13.69
C MET A 183 6.99 1.26 13.25
#